data_AF-A0A820TC60-F1
#
_entry.id   AF-A0A820TC60-F1
#
_cell.length_a   1.000
_cell.length_b   1.000
_cell.length_c   1.000
_cell.angle_alpha   90.00
_cell.angle_beta   90.00
_cell.angle_gamma   90.00
#
_symmetry.space_group_name_H-M   'P 1'
#
loop_
_entity.id
_entity.type
_entity.pdbx_description
1 polymer ?
#
loop_
_entity_poly.entity_id
_entity_poly.type
_entity_poly.pdbx_seq_one_letter_code
_entity_poly.pdbx_strand_id
1 'polypeptide(L)'
;SIFFQSINGLIIGECKEPNEWKTWLNVHRPTAIGEFELVPHYQKLFAGQPFICSKPTGLEVKTVNDLEPSTTGDTFRFTFNEGFLCLNQIIFPKKKKCTDYKIKFCCPT
;
A
#
# COMPACT_ATOMS: atom_id res chain seq x y z
N SER A 1 11.37 1.17 15.99
CA SER A 1 10.17 1.73 16.63
C SER A 1 9.09 1.91 15.59
N ILE A 2 7.97 1.20 15.73
CA ILE A 2 6.82 1.34 14.83
C ILE A 2 6.14 2.65 15.23
N PHE A 3 6.30 3.69 14.41
CA PHE A 3 5.59 4.95 14.61
C PHE A 3 4.13 4.76 14.18
N PHE A 4 3.23 4.70 15.15
CA PHE A 4 1.81 4.94 14.93
C PHE A 4 1.59 6.45 15.01
N GLN A 5 1.74 7.18 13.90
CA GLN A 5 1.11 8.50 13.83
C GLN A 5 -0.26 8.35 13.15
N SER A 6 -1.28 8.57 13.97
CA SER A 6 -2.67 8.71 13.56
C SER A 6 -2.82 9.97 12.73
N ILE A 7 -2.80 9.83 11.40
CA ILE A 7 -3.29 10.84 10.47
C ILE A 7 -3.87 10.06 9.28
N ASN A 8 -5.16 10.26 8.99
CA ASN A 8 -5.95 9.65 7.90
C ASN A 8 -5.11 8.90 6.84
N GLY A 9 -5.20 7.58 6.85
CA GLY A 9 -4.50 6.68 5.96
C GLY A 9 -3.54 5.79 6.73
N LEU A 10 -3.25 4.64 6.14
CA LEU A 10 -2.11 3.84 6.55
C LEU A 10 -0.87 4.43 5.86
N ILE A 11 -0.22 5.40 6.51
CA ILE A 11 0.94 6.12 5.99
C ILE A 11 2.20 5.75 6.78
N ILE A 12 3.31 5.53 6.07
CA ILE A 12 4.65 5.55 6.67
C ILE A 12 5.48 6.67 6.05
N GLY A 13 6.31 7.31 6.87
CA GLY A 13 7.15 8.43 6.45
C GLY A 13 6.34 9.71 6.24
N GLU A 14 6.90 10.64 5.46
CA GLU A 14 6.34 11.96 5.23
C GLU A 14 6.54 12.39 3.77
N CYS A 15 5.66 13.27 3.29
CA CYS A 15 5.79 13.92 1.99
C CYS A 15 5.89 15.42 2.19
N LYS A 16 7.13 15.90 2.31
CA LYS A 16 7.47 17.31 2.49
C LYS A 16 8.29 17.77 1.30
N GLU A 17 8.19 19.05 0.96
CA GLU A 17 9.03 19.68 -0.06
C GLU A 17 10.51 19.31 0.14
N PRO A 18 11.25 18.96 -0.93
CA PRO A 18 10.88 19.03 -2.35
C PRO A 18 10.28 17.71 -2.91
N ASN A 19 9.58 16.92 -2.09
CA ASN A 19 8.99 15.65 -2.52
C ASN A 19 7.50 15.81 -2.86
N GLU A 20 7.01 14.99 -3.78
CA GLU A 20 5.61 14.94 -4.17
C GLU A 20 5.05 13.51 -4.16
N TRP A 21 3.75 13.41 -3.86
CA TRP A 21 3.00 12.17 -4.02
C TRP A 21 2.83 11.85 -5.50
N LYS A 22 3.27 10.65 -5.91
CA LYS A 22 3.01 10.10 -7.24
C LYS A 22 1.57 9.56 -7.32
N THR A 23 1.21 9.05 -8.49
CA THR A 23 -0.13 8.50 -8.73
C THR A 23 -0.45 7.27 -7.87
N TRP A 24 -1.73 7.01 -7.67
CA TRP A 24 -2.21 5.75 -7.09
C TRP A 24 -1.95 4.58 -8.02
N LEU A 25 -1.49 3.49 -7.44
CA LEU A 25 -1.25 2.21 -8.09
C LEU A 25 -2.21 1.17 -7.47
N ASN A 26 -2.90 0.45 -8.36
CA ASN A 26 -3.64 -0.78 -8.12
C ASN A 26 -3.65 -1.52 -9.46
N VAL A 27 -3.01 -2.68 -9.51
CA VAL A 27 -2.90 -3.45 -10.77
C VAL A 27 -3.90 -4.60 -10.83
N HIS A 28 -4.28 -5.16 -9.68
CA HIS A 28 -5.16 -6.32 -9.64
C HIS A 28 -6.07 -6.29 -8.41
N ARG A 29 -7.17 -7.02 -8.52
CA ARG A 29 -8.08 -7.25 -7.39
C ARG A 29 -7.56 -8.35 -6.45
N PRO A 30 -8.06 -8.42 -5.21
CA PRO A 30 -7.69 -9.48 -4.28
C PRO A 30 -7.96 -10.87 -4.84
N THR A 31 -6.94 -11.71 -4.74
CA THR A 31 -6.91 -13.10 -5.22
C THR A 31 -7.56 -14.06 -4.23
N ALA A 32 -7.52 -15.36 -4.54
CA ALA A 32 -7.92 -16.41 -3.61
C ALA A 32 -7.02 -16.51 -2.36
N ILE A 33 -5.79 -15.98 -2.41
CA ILE A 33 -4.83 -16.04 -1.30
C ILE A 33 -4.68 -14.70 -0.55
N GLY A 34 -5.02 -13.57 -1.18
CA GLY A 34 -4.87 -12.25 -0.55
C GLY A 34 -4.82 -11.10 -1.55
N GLU A 35 -4.48 -9.92 -1.04
CA GLU A 35 -4.22 -8.72 -1.84
C GLU A 35 -2.75 -8.30 -1.78
N PHE A 36 -2.19 -7.90 -2.93
CA PHE A 36 -0.75 -7.75 -3.12
C PHE A 36 -0.41 -6.56 -4.02
N GLU A 37 -0.20 -5.38 -3.44
CA GLU A 37 0.32 -4.23 -4.20
C GLU A 37 1.84 -4.18 -4.04
N LEU A 38 2.54 -5.05 -4.77
CA LEU A 38 3.96 -5.31 -4.59
C LEU A 38 4.87 -4.45 -5.47
N VAL A 39 5.87 -3.82 -4.86
CA VAL A 39 6.84 -2.97 -5.55
C VAL A 39 7.57 -3.68 -6.70
N PRO A 40 8.10 -4.91 -6.55
CA PRO A 40 8.74 -5.62 -7.67
C PRO A 40 7.79 -5.85 -8.86
N HIS A 41 6.49 -6.02 -8.60
CA HIS A 41 5.50 -6.18 -9.66
C HIS A 41 5.32 -4.86 -10.44
N TYR A 42 5.19 -3.74 -9.73
CA TYR A 42 5.09 -2.42 -10.36
C TYR A 42 6.34 -2.03 -11.13
N GLN A 43 7.54 -2.27 -10.58
CA GLN A 43 8.80 -1.98 -11.25
C GLN A 43 8.94 -2.76 -12.56
N LYS A 44 8.40 -3.99 -12.61
CA LYS A 44 8.36 -4.80 -13.84
C LYS A 44 7.34 -4.28 -14.85
N LEU A 45 6.11 -3.99 -14.40
CA LEU A 45 5.02 -3.56 -15.29
C LEU A 45 5.20 -2.15 -15.84
N PHE A 46 5.75 -1.26 -15.02
CA PHE A 46 5.90 0.17 -15.31
C PHE A 46 7.38 0.57 -15.36
N ALA A 47 8.22 -0.30 -15.91
CA ALA A 47 9.65 -0.07 -16.01
C ALA A 47 9.95 1.31 -16.65
N GLY A 48 10.75 2.12 -15.97
CA GLY A 48 11.10 3.49 -16.40
C GLY A 48 10.07 4.57 -16.05
N GLN A 49 8.90 4.24 -15.48
CA GLN A 49 7.94 5.22 -15.01
C GLN A 49 8.29 5.74 -13.61
N PRO A 50 8.10 7.04 -13.32
CA PRO A 50 8.51 7.65 -12.06
C PRO A 50 7.49 7.44 -10.91
N PHE A 51 6.71 6.35 -10.95
CA PHE A 51 5.71 6.06 -9.91
C PHE A 51 6.32 5.65 -8.58
N ILE A 52 7.50 5.00 -8.64
CA ILE A 52 8.26 4.55 -7.47
C ILE A 52 9.73 4.90 -7.69
N CYS A 53 10.25 5.85 -6.92
CA CYS A 53 11.66 6.23 -6.92
C CYS A 53 12.50 5.24 -6.11
N SER A 54 13.83 5.32 -6.24
CA SER A 54 14.76 4.44 -5.52
C SER A 54 14.75 4.63 -3.99
N LYS A 55 14.37 5.82 -3.51
CA LYS A 55 14.31 6.18 -2.09
C LYS A 55 13.03 6.97 -1.79
N PRO A 56 11.88 6.31 -1.67
CA PRO A 56 10.64 6.98 -1.29
C PRO A 56 10.74 7.52 0.15
N THR A 57 10.13 8.68 0.38
CA THR A 57 10.05 9.29 1.71
C THR A 57 8.70 9.03 2.37
N GLY A 58 7.70 8.65 1.58
CA GLY A 58 6.34 8.38 2.04
C GLY A 58 5.69 7.24 1.25
N LEU A 59 4.85 6.47 1.92
CA LEU A 59 3.99 5.44 1.33
C LEU A 59 2.63 5.57 1.98
N GLU A 60 1.60 5.79 1.17
CA GLU A 60 0.21 5.83 1.62
C GLU A 60 -0.54 4.63 1.04
N VAL A 61 -1.34 3.98 1.89
CA VAL A 61 -2.25 2.90 1.49
C VAL A 61 -3.69 3.26 1.83
N LYS A 62 -4.59 3.01 0.88
CA LYS A 62 -6.04 3.13 1.06
C LYS A 62 -6.77 1.96 0.42
N THR A 63 -7.99 1.71 0.85
CA THR A 63 -8.87 0.85 0.04
C THR A 63 -9.17 1.54 -1.30
N VAL A 64 -9.56 0.77 -2.32
CA VAL A 64 -9.99 1.37 -3.60
C VAL A 64 -11.14 2.36 -3.42
N ASN A 65 -12.02 2.11 -2.46
CA ASN A 65 -13.16 2.95 -2.09
C ASN A 65 -12.80 4.12 -1.14
N ASP A 66 -11.51 4.43 -0.99
CA ASP A 66 -10.99 5.53 -0.16
C ASP A 66 -11.33 5.44 1.35
N LEU A 67 -11.71 4.24 1.81
CA LEU A 67 -11.82 3.92 3.24
C LEU A 67 -10.43 3.68 3.86
N GLU A 68 -10.36 4.03 5.13
CA GLU A 68 -9.21 3.82 6.00
C GLU A 68 -8.92 2.32 6.21
N PRO A 69 -7.68 1.84 5.96
CA PRO A 69 -7.34 0.42 6.14
C PRO A 69 -7.65 -0.13 7.54
N SER A 70 -7.53 0.71 8.58
CA SER A 70 -7.83 0.36 9.97
C SER A 70 -9.31 -0.02 10.21
N THR A 71 -10.23 0.47 9.36
CA THR A 71 -11.67 0.22 9.48
C THR A 71 -12.11 -1.10 8.84
N THR A 72 -11.26 -1.68 8.00
CA THR A 72 -11.59 -2.91 7.27
C THR A 72 -11.59 -4.11 8.19
N GLY A 73 -10.75 -4.12 9.24
CA GLY A 73 -10.46 -5.30 10.07
C GLY A 73 -9.57 -6.33 9.35
N ASP A 74 -8.87 -5.94 8.27
CA ASP A 74 -7.83 -6.78 7.65
C ASP A 74 -6.56 -6.80 8.49
N THR A 75 -5.76 -7.84 8.31
CA THR A 75 -4.38 -7.89 8.84
C THR A 75 -3.43 -7.80 7.67
N PHE A 76 -2.55 -6.80 7.70
CA PHE A 76 -1.68 -6.48 6.58
C PHE A 76 -0.28 -6.10 7.05
N ARG A 77 0.67 -6.12 6.12
CA ARG A 77 2.03 -5.58 6.25
C ARG A 77 2.31 -4.68 5.06
N PHE A 78 3.08 -3.62 5.30
CA PHE A 78 3.45 -2.70 4.26
C PHE A 78 4.78 -2.02 4.59
N THR A 79 5.63 -1.88 3.57
CA THR A 79 6.96 -1.27 3.68
C THR A 79 7.34 -0.64 2.34
N PHE A 80 8.33 0.25 2.33
CA PHE A 80 8.81 0.85 1.08
C PHE A 80 9.31 -0.17 0.04
N ASN A 81 9.92 -1.27 0.49
CA ASN A 81 10.55 -2.24 -0.41
C ASN A 81 9.57 -3.32 -0.88
N GLU A 82 8.62 -3.71 -0.03
CA GLU A 82 7.65 -4.76 -0.37
C GLU A 82 6.41 -4.17 -1.04
N GLY A 83 5.99 -2.96 -0.66
CA GLY A 83 4.69 -2.40 -1.01
C GLY A 83 3.66 -2.73 0.06
N PHE A 84 2.50 -3.28 -0.32
CA PHE A 84 1.43 -3.70 0.60
C PHE A 84 1.03 -5.16 0.37
N LEU A 85 0.78 -5.86 1.48
CA LEU A 85 0.37 -7.26 1.53
C LEU A 85 -0.75 -7.44 2.55
N CYS A 86 -1.84 -8.06 2.12
CA CYS A 86 -2.85 -8.65 2.99
C CYS A 86 -3.04 -10.13 2.62
N LEU A 87 -3.09 -11.02 3.61
CA LEU A 87 -3.39 -12.44 3.40
C LEU A 87 -4.82 -12.74 3.85
N ASN A 88 -5.55 -13.53 3.06
CA ASN A 88 -6.90 -13.95 3.41
C ASN A 88 -6.87 -14.75 4.73
N GLN A 89 -7.81 -14.46 5.64
CA GLN A 89 -8.01 -15.26 6.82
C GLN A 89 -8.80 -16.51 6.42
N ILE A 90 -8.15 -17.68 6.41
CA ILE A 90 -8.75 -18.94 5.93
C ILE A 90 -9.30 -19.83 7.05
N ILE A 91 -8.93 -19.55 8.31
CA ILE A 91 -9.29 -20.38 9.47
C ILE A 91 -10.63 -19.91 10.08
N PHE A 92 -11.51 -20.86 10.39
CA PHE A 92 -12.77 -20.62 11.09
C PHE A 92 -12.52 -20.15 12.55
N PRO A 93 -13.35 -19.26 13.13
CA PRO A 93 -14.59 -18.67 12.60
C PRO A 93 -14.39 -17.43 11.72
N LYS A 94 -13.20 -16.85 11.69
CA LYS A 94 -12.94 -15.56 11.01
C LYS A 94 -12.49 -15.76 9.56
N LYS A 95 -13.28 -16.47 8.76
CA LYS A 95 -13.02 -16.54 7.31
C LYS A 95 -13.27 -15.16 6.69
N LYS A 96 -12.24 -14.58 6.07
CA LYS A 96 -12.34 -13.24 5.48
C LYS A 96 -11.38 -13.09 4.31
N LYS A 97 -11.90 -12.57 3.20
CA LYS A 97 -11.10 -12.13 2.05
C LYS A 97 -10.61 -10.70 2.29
N CYS A 98 -9.35 -10.43 1.94
CA CYS A 98 -8.78 -9.10 1.99
C CYS A 98 -9.60 -8.11 1.17
N THR A 99 -9.71 -6.89 1.68
CA THR A 99 -10.24 -5.74 0.93
C THR A 99 -9.29 -5.43 -0.24
N ASP A 100 -9.81 -4.75 -1.25
CA ASP A 100 -9.06 -4.26 -2.42
C ASP A 100 -8.37 -2.93 -2.06
N TYR A 101 -7.07 -2.82 -2.32
CA TYR A 101 -6.24 -1.68 -1.88
C TYR A 101 -5.53 -0.98 -3.04
N LYS A 102 -5.15 0.26 -2.82
CA LYS A 102 -4.30 1.06 -3.70
C LYS A 102 -3.19 1.70 -2.88
N ILE A 103 -2.02 1.85 -3.48
CA ILE A 103 -0.85 2.47 -2.85
C ILE A 103 -0.29 3.61 -3.68
N LYS A 104 0.34 4.58 -3.05
CA LYS A 104 1.15 5.59 -3.75
C LYS A 104 2.39 5.92 -2.94
N PHE A 105 3.44 6.35 -3.64
CA PHE A 105 4.71 6.71 -3.04
C PHE A 105 4.93 8.21 -3.12
N CYS A 106 5.56 8.77 -2.10
CA CYS A 106 6.13 10.10 -2.15
C CYS A 106 7.60 10.01 -2.50
N CYS A 107 8.00 10.82 -3.47
CA CYS A 107 9.32 10.78 -4.07
C CYS A 107 9.85 12.20 -4.34
N PRO A 108 11.17 12.39 -4.42
CA PRO A 108 11.74 13.65 -4.88
C PRO A 108 11.13 14.08 -6.21
N THR A 109 10.92 15.40 -6.35
CA THR A 109 10.60 16.03 -7.62
C THR A 109 11.78 15.96 -8.59
#